data_AF-A0A401UNQ3-F1
#
_entry.id   AF-A0A401UNQ3-F1
#
_cell.length_a   1.000
_cell.length_b   1.000
_cell.length_c   1.000
_cell.angle_alpha   90.00
_cell.angle_beta   90.00
_cell.angle_gamma   90.00
#
_symmetry.space_group_name_H-M   'P 1'
#
loop_
_entity.id
_entity.type
_entity.pdbx_description
1 polymer ?
#
loop_
_entity_poly.entity_id
_entity_poly.type
_entity_poly.pdbx_seq_one_letter_code
_entity_poly.pdbx_strand_id
1 'polypeptide(L)'
;MGDSIFTIIFVMMGASAVVSGLNFEKKQGKNYSGENKAEYIKLNKFILILMGGLILIGTFLAQGMPALKAIITNITIGSLFIIWIGYSLISKKRFSKKNK
;
A
#
# COMPACT_ATOMS: atom_id res chain seq x y z
N MET A 1 16.60 20.45 -7.61
CA MET A 1 15.44 20.79 -6.75
C MET A 1 14.27 19.83 -6.93
N GLY A 2 13.82 19.50 -8.15
CA GLY A 2 12.68 18.60 -8.37
C GLY A 2 12.81 17.21 -7.72
N ASP A 3 13.97 16.57 -7.85
CA ASP A 3 14.22 15.22 -7.31
C ASP A 3 14.08 15.09 -5.79
N SER A 4 14.47 16.13 -5.06
CA SER A 4 14.38 16.18 -3.60
C SER A 4 12.93 16.28 -3.14
N ILE A 5 12.10 17.07 -3.85
CA ILE A 5 10.68 17.23 -3.56
C ILE A 5 9.92 15.92 -3.79
N PHE A 6 10.16 15.26 -4.93
CA PHE A 6 9.52 13.97 -5.22
C PHE A 6 9.88 12.90 -4.18
N THR A 7 11.14 12.86 -3.75
CA THR A 7 11.54 11.91 -2.70
C THR A 7 10.78 12.17 -1.40
N ILE A 8 10.69 13.41 -0.95
CA ILE A 8 9.97 13.77 0.29
C ILE A 8 8.51 13.33 0.20
N ILE A 9 7.86 13.56 -0.95
CA ILE A 9 6.49 13.11 -1.19
C ILE A 9 6.37 11.59 -1.08
N PHE A 10 7.27 10.82 -1.71
CA PHE A 10 7.23 9.36 -1.64
C PHE A 10 7.50 8.83 -0.23
N VAL A 11 8.42 9.43 0.52
CA VAL A 11 8.68 9.07 1.93
C VAL A 11 7.44 9.33 2.78
N MET A 12 6.82 10.51 2.66
CA MET A 12 5.59 10.84 3.39
C MET A 12 4.44 9.90 3.02
N MET A 13 4.29 9.57 1.73
CA MET A 13 3.25 8.66 1.25
C MET A 13 3.45 7.24 1.80
N GLY A 14 4.68 6.72 1.74
CA GLY A 14 5.03 5.41 2.27
C GLY A 14 4.83 5.32 3.78
N ALA A 15 5.31 6.30 4.54
CA ALA A 15 5.12 6.37 5.99
C ALA A 15 3.63 6.47 6.36
N SER A 16 2.87 7.31 5.65
CA SER A 16 1.42 7.46 5.87
C SER A 16 0.66 6.17 5.61
N ALA A 17 1.03 5.41 4.58
CA ALA A 17 0.44 4.10 4.28
C ALA A 17 0.73 3.09 5.39
N VAL A 18 1.98 3.00 5.87
CA VAL A 18 2.34 2.13 7.01
C VAL A 18 1.56 2.50 8.27
N VAL A 19 1.53 3.78 8.63
CA VAL A 19 0.80 4.28 9.80
C VAL A 19 -0.70 4.01 9.69
N SER A 20 -1.27 4.17 8.48
CA SER A 20 -2.68 3.86 8.21
C SER A 20 -2.97 2.37 8.33
N GLY A 21 -2.08 1.50 7.84
CA GLY A 21 -2.20 0.05 8.00
C GLY A 21 -2.12 -0.38 9.47
N LEU A 22 -1.13 0.12 10.22
CA LEU A 22 -0.98 -0.18 11.65
C LEU A 22 -2.20 0.24 12.47
N ASN A 23 -2.82 1.38 12.13
CA ASN A 23 -4.01 1.91 12.79
C ASN A 23 -5.34 1.54 12.12
N PHE A 24 -5.32 0.67 11.11
CA PHE A 24 -6.49 0.38 10.26
C PHE A 24 -7.68 -0.09 11.09
N GLU A 25 -7.45 -1.04 11.99
CA GLU A 25 -8.47 -1.60 12.87
C GLU A 25 -9.14 -0.53 13.74
N LYS A 26 -8.34 0.37 14.32
CA LYS A 26 -8.84 1.42 15.22
C LYS A 26 -9.64 2.51 14.50
N LYS A 27 -9.30 2.81 13.23
CA LYS A 27 -9.89 3.92 12.46
C LYS A 27 -10.96 3.48 11.45
N GLN A 28 -10.65 2.51 10.60
CA GLN A 28 -11.48 2.13 9.44
C GLN A 28 -12.15 0.77 9.63
N GLY A 29 -11.45 -0.17 10.27
CA GLY A 29 -11.94 -1.52 10.53
C GLY A 29 -13.21 -1.57 11.40
N LYS A 30 -13.39 -0.62 12.32
CA LYS A 30 -14.60 -0.55 13.17
C LYS A 30 -15.89 -0.40 12.37
N ASN A 31 -15.85 0.32 11.25
CA ASN A 31 -17.02 0.68 10.44
C ASN A 31 -17.46 -0.42 9.46
N TYR A 32 -16.67 -1.49 9.31
CA TYR A 32 -17.07 -2.63 8.48
C TYR A 32 -17.99 -3.58 9.26
N SER A 33 -19.14 -3.93 8.66
CA SER A 33 -20.19 -4.77 9.27
C SER A 33 -20.48 -6.08 8.50
N GLY A 34 -19.60 -6.50 7.59
CA GLY A 34 -19.77 -7.77 6.86
C GLY A 34 -19.31 -9.00 7.67
N GLU A 35 -19.80 -10.19 7.30
CA GLU A 35 -19.51 -11.47 7.98
C GLU A 35 -18.01 -11.76 8.14
N ASN A 36 -17.18 -11.32 7.18
CA ASN A 36 -15.74 -11.56 7.17
C ASN A 36 -14.91 -10.37 7.70
N LYS A 37 -15.39 -9.66 8.74
CA LYS A 37 -14.75 -8.45 9.28
C LYS A 37 -13.28 -8.64 9.67
N ALA A 38 -12.96 -9.75 10.36
CA ALA A 38 -11.60 -10.02 10.80
C ALA A 38 -10.64 -10.22 9.61
N GLU A 39 -11.06 -10.97 8.58
CA GLU A 39 -10.27 -11.15 7.36
C GLU A 39 -10.11 -9.84 6.59
N TYR A 40 -11.18 -9.03 6.50
CA TYR A 40 -11.15 -7.73 5.85
C TYR A 40 -10.14 -6.79 6.52
N ILE A 41 -10.17 -6.69 7.86
CA ILE A 41 -9.23 -5.87 8.63
C ILE A 41 -7.80 -6.37 8.45
N LYS A 42 -7.58 -7.69 8.56
CA LYS A 42 -6.24 -8.30 8.41
C LYS A 42 -5.67 -8.05 7.02
N LEU A 43 -6.46 -8.26 5.96
CA LEU A 43 -6.03 -8.05 4.58
C LEU A 43 -5.68 -6.59 4.33
N ASN A 44 -6.55 -5.65 4.69
CA ASN A 44 -6.30 -4.22 4.47
C ASN A 44 -5.08 -3.70 5.24
N LYS A 45 -4.96 -4.11 6.51
CA LYS A 45 -3.77 -3.81 7.33
C LYS A 45 -2.50 -4.28 6.64
N PHE A 46 -2.48 -5.53 6.17
CA PHE A 46 -1.33 -6.11 5.51
C PHE A 46 -0.99 -5.39 4.20
N ILE A 47 -1.98 -5.15 3.34
CA ILE A 47 -1.79 -4.47 2.05
C ILE A 47 -1.25 -3.05 2.24
N LEU A 48 -1.81 -2.28 3.16
CA LEU A 48 -1.34 -0.91 3.43
C LEU A 48 0.10 -0.87 3.95
N ILE A 49 0.45 -1.77 4.86
CA ILE A 49 1.83 -1.89 5.36
C ILE A 49 2.78 -2.30 4.23
N LEU A 50 2.37 -3.27 3.40
CA LEU A 50 3.20 -3.80 2.32
C LEU A 50 3.41 -2.78 1.20
N MET A 51 2.36 -2.06 0.78
CA MET A 51 2.48 -0.95 -0.17
C MET A 51 3.36 0.18 0.38
N GLY A 52 3.14 0.58 1.64
CA GLY A 52 3.96 1.60 2.28
C GLY A 52 5.43 1.20 2.41
N GLY A 53 5.70 -0.04 2.79
CA GLY A 53 7.05 -0.59 2.86
C GLY A 53 7.75 -0.63 1.50
N LEU A 54 7.07 -1.05 0.44
CA LEU A 54 7.62 -1.03 -0.91
C LEU A 54 7.96 0.38 -1.40
N ILE A 55 7.11 1.37 -1.11
CA ILE A 55 7.39 2.77 -1.45
C ILE A 55 8.64 3.25 -0.71
N LEU A 56 8.76 2.99 0.59
CA LEU A 56 9.90 3.42 1.39
C LEU A 56 11.21 2.75 0.94
N ILE A 57 11.20 1.42 0.75
CA ILE A 57 12.37 0.67 0.29
C ILE A 57 12.76 1.09 -1.12
N GLY A 58 11.79 1.19 -2.04
CA GLY A 58 12.03 1.63 -3.41
C GLY A 58 12.62 3.04 -3.47
N THR A 59 12.11 3.96 -2.64
CA THR A 59 12.63 5.33 -2.55
C THR A 59 14.04 5.37 -1.98
N PHE A 60 14.30 4.61 -0.91
CA PHE A 60 15.64 4.52 -0.32
C PHE A 60 16.68 3.94 -1.30
N LEU A 61 16.34 2.85 -1.98
CA LEU A 61 17.22 2.23 -2.99
C LEU A 61 17.46 3.15 -4.18
N ALA A 62 16.42 3.86 -4.64
CA ALA A 62 16.51 4.82 -5.73
C ALA A 62 17.45 6.00 -5.41
N GLN A 63 17.52 6.42 -4.14
CA GLN A 63 18.48 7.43 -3.69
C GLN A 63 19.89 6.86 -3.50
N GLY A 64 20.01 5.66 -2.94
CA GLY A 64 21.31 5.01 -2.70
C GLY A 64 22.02 4.55 -3.98
N MET A 65 21.27 4.29 -5.06
CA MET A 65 21.80 3.84 -6.35
C MET A 65 21.24 4.69 -7.51
N PRO A 66 21.72 5.93 -7.71
CA PRO A 66 21.19 6.85 -8.72
C PRO A 66 21.23 6.29 -10.14
N ALA A 67 22.25 5.50 -10.49
CA ALA A 67 22.39 4.86 -11.80
C ALA A 67 21.26 3.87 -12.12
N LEU A 68 20.64 3.28 -11.09
CA LEU A 68 19.54 2.32 -11.22
C LEU A 68 18.17 2.93 -10.87
N LYS A 69 18.12 4.23 -10.56
CA LYS A 69 16.92 4.93 -10.08
C LYS A 69 15.68 4.66 -10.94
N ALA A 70 15.82 4.77 -12.26
CA ALA A 70 14.70 4.55 -13.19
C ALA A 70 14.17 3.11 -13.13
N ILE A 71 15.08 2.13 -13.09
CA ILE A 71 14.74 0.70 -13.01
C ILE A 71 14.04 0.40 -11.67
N ILE A 72 14.61 0.87 -10.55
CA ILE A 72 14.04 0.69 -9.22
C ILE A 72 12.66 1.32 -9.12
N THR A 73 12.48 2.53 -9.66
CA THR A 73 11.20 3.23 -9.68
C THR A 73 10.16 2.44 -10.47
N ASN A 74 10.51 1.95 -11.66
CA ASN A 74 9.61 1.16 -12.50
C ASN A 74 9.21 -0.17 -11.83
N ILE A 75 10.15 -0.87 -11.20
CA ILE A 75 9.86 -2.11 -10.45
C ILE A 75 8.94 -1.81 -9.27
N THR A 76 9.18 -0.71 -8.56
CA THR A 76 8.36 -0.30 -7.41
C THR A 76 6.92 -0.01 -7.85
N ILE A 77 6.74 0.81 -8.89
CA ILE A 77 5.42 1.13 -9.46
C ILE A 77 4.72 -0.13 -9.99
N GLY A 78 5.44 -0.97 -10.74
CA GLY A 78 4.90 -2.23 -11.27
C GLY A 78 4.43 -3.17 -10.15
N SER A 79 5.21 -3.28 -9.06
CA SER A 79 4.86 -4.08 -7.89
C SER A 79 3.60 -3.56 -7.20
N LEU A 80 3.51 -2.23 -7.00
CA LEU A 80 2.31 -1.60 -6.43
C LEU A 80 1.07 -1.84 -7.28
N PHE A 81 1.21 -1.79 -8.61
CA PHE A 81 0.11 -2.07 -9.54
C PHE A 81 -0.38 -3.51 -9.46
N ILE A 82 0.54 -4.49 -9.38
CA ILE A 82 0.20 -5.91 -9.19
C ILE A 82 -0.54 -6.13 -7.87
N ILE A 83 -0.06 -5.52 -6.78
CA ILE A 83 -0.71 -5.60 -5.47
C ILE A 83 -2.13 -5.03 -5.54
N TRP A 84 -2.30 -3.88 -6.21
CA TRP A 84 -3.60 -3.25 -6.39
C TRP A 84 -4.58 -4.15 -7.16
N ILE A 85 -4.15 -4.77 -8.27
CA ILE A 85 -4.96 -5.72 -9.03
C ILE A 85 -5.35 -6.92 -8.15
N GLY A 86 -4.35 -7.53 -7.49
CA GLY A 86 -4.56 -8.69 -6.62
C GLY A 86 -5.54 -8.39 -5.50
N TYR A 87 -5.37 -7.24 -4.83
CA TYR A 87 -6.28 -6.77 -3.81
C TYR A 87 -7.70 -6.53 -4.33
N SER A 88 -7.85 -5.88 -5.50
CA SER A 88 -9.15 -5.62 -6.11
C SER A 88 -9.92 -6.92 -6.40
N LEU A 89 -9.24 -7.94 -6.95
CA LEU A 89 -9.82 -9.25 -7.21
C LEU A 89 -10.21 -9.98 -5.93
N ILE A 90 -9.32 -10.02 -4.93
CA ILE A 90 -9.58 -10.70 -3.65
C ILE A 90 -10.71 -10.00 -2.90
N SER A 91 -10.69 -8.66 -2.86
CA SER A 91 -11.69 -7.87 -2.16
C SER A 91 -13.08 -8.04 -2.79
N LYS A 92 -13.19 -8.02 -4.13
CA LYS A 92 -14.46 -8.31 -4.82
C LYS A 92 -14.96 -9.73 -4.54
N LYS A 93 -14.08 -10.74 -4.57
CA LYS A 93 -14.48 -12.13 -4.33
C LYS A 93 -14.93 -12.39 -2.89
N ARG A 94 -14.23 -11.85 -1.90
CA ARG A 94 -14.43 -12.19 -0.48
C ARG A 94 -15.37 -11.24 0.28
N PHE A 95 -15.49 -9.98 -0.16
CA PHE A 95 -16.17 -8.92 0.60
C PHE A 95 -17.21 -8.15 -0.21
N SER A 96 -17.50 -8.55 -1.46
CA SER A 96 -18.67 -8.03 -2.17
C SER A 96 -19.91 -8.40 -1.36
N LYS A 97 -20.67 -7.40 -0.91
CA LYS A 97 -22.03 -7.63 -0.40
C LYS A 97 -22.76 -8.42 -1.48
N LYS A 98 -23.11 -9.68 -1.23
CA LYS A 98 -24.19 -10.30 -1.97
C LYS A 98 -25.40 -9.41 -1.69
N ASN A 99 -25.85 -8.67 -2.69
CA ASN A 99 -27.16 -8.02 -2.62
C ASN A 99 -28.15 -9.14 -2.28
N LYS A 100 -28.78 -9.03 -1.10
CA LYS A 100 -29.99 -9.77 -0.79
C LYS A 100 -31.09 -9.30 -1.72
#